data_AF-B1XTH1-F1
#
_entry.id   AF-B1XTH1-F1
#
_cell.length_a   1.000
_cell.length_b   1.000
_cell.length_c   1.000
_cell.angle_alpha   90.00
_cell.angle_beta   90.00
_cell.angle_gamma   90.00
#
_symmetry.space_group_name_H-M   'P 1'
#
loop_
_entity.id
_entity.type
_entity.pdbx_description
1 polymer ?
#
loop_
_entity_poly.entity_id
_entity_poly.type
_entity_poly.pdbx_seq_one_letter_code
_entity_poly.pdbx_strand_id
1 'polypeptide(L)' 'MSRLGKMPNWQKKFVIVGMMTCSITGLIYLLGHQFHIQRPTLGNHSILAAHGIAAMLASLVLGSVMSFHIKAGIKSRKQ' A
#
# COMPACT_ATOMS: atom_id res chain seq x y z
N MET A 1 11.66 -13.93 26.21
CA MET A 1 10.52 -14.26 25.32
C MET A 1 10.63 -13.47 24.03
N SER A 2 10.95 -14.13 22.92
CA SER A 2 10.93 -13.49 21.60
C SER A 2 9.47 -13.25 21.22
N ARG A 3 9.00 -11.99 21.19
CA ARG A 3 7.65 -11.63 20.71
C ARG A 3 7.56 -11.95 19.21
N LEU A 4 7.16 -13.17 18.90
CA LEU A 4 6.85 -13.61 17.54
C LEU A 4 5.75 -12.67 16.99
N GLY A 5 5.98 -12.10 15.82
CA GLY A 5 5.01 -11.22 15.13
C GLY A 5 5.10 -9.73 15.45
N LYS A 6 6.11 -9.23 16.19
CA LYS A 6 6.30 -7.78 16.34
C LYS A 6 6.79 -7.17 15.03
N MET A 7 5.87 -6.59 14.27
CA MET A 7 6.17 -5.88 13.03
C MET A 7 7.09 -4.67 13.31
N PRO A 8 8.20 -4.50 12.57
CA PRO A 8 9.02 -3.30 12.63
C PRO A 8 8.18 -2.04 12.40
N ASN A 9 8.33 -1.05 13.27
CA ASN A 9 7.54 0.20 13.19
C ASN A 9 7.71 0.91 11.85
N TRP A 10 8.89 0.82 11.24
CA TRP A 10 9.16 1.40 9.93
C TRP A 10 8.36 0.71 8.81
N GLN A 11 8.32 -0.63 8.78
CA GLN A 11 7.50 -1.38 7.83
C GLN A 11 6.01 -1.07 8.01
N LYS A 12 5.53 -0.96 9.25
CA LYS A 12 4.12 -0.63 9.52
C LYS A 12 3.76 0.74 8.96
N LYS A 13 4.60 1.76 9.22
CA LYS A 13 4.41 3.11 8.65
C LYS A 13 4.44 3.09 7.13
N PHE A 14 5.34 2.32 6.54
CA PHE A 14 5.47 2.23 5.09
C PHE A 14 4.23 1.62 4.42
N VAL A 15 3.66 0.55 4.99
CA VAL A 15 2.38 -0.02 4.52
C VAL A 15 1.26 1.00 4.62
N ILE A 16 1.11 1.66 5.76
CA ILE A 16 0.03 2.64 5.98
C ILE A 16 0.15 3.80 4.99
N VAL A 17 1.34 4.36 4.82
CA VAL A 17 1.58 5.48 3.89
C VAL A 17 1.36 5.03 2.45
N GLY A 18 1.90 3.87 2.05
CA GLY A 18 1.72 3.36 0.68
C GLY A 18 0.27 3.07 0.34
N MET A 19 -0.50 2.52 1.28
CA MET A 19 -1.92 2.25 1.08
C MET A 19 -2.74 3.55 1.04
N MET A 20 -2.43 4.51 1.91
CA MET A 20 -3.07 5.83 1.88
C MET A 20 -2.79 6.57 0.57
N THR A 21 -1.54 6.58 0.10
CA THR A 21 -1.19 7.29 -1.14
C THR A 21 -1.81 6.64 -2.36
N CYS A 22 -1.84 5.30 -2.45
CA CYS A 22 -2.54 4.64 -3.56
C CYS A 22 -4.04 4.92 -3.52
N SER A 23 -4.68 4.87 -2.34
CA SER A 23 -6.11 5.19 -2.21
C SER A 23 -6.43 6.64 -2.59
N ILE A 24 -5.64 7.61 -2.12
CA ILE A 24 -5.85 9.04 -2.41
C ILE A 24 -5.65 9.32 -3.90
N THR A 25 -4.58 8.81 -4.51
CA THR A 25 -4.31 9.01 -5.95
C THR A 25 -5.38 8.36 -6.83
N GLY A 26 -5.89 7.19 -6.43
CA GLY A 26 -6.99 6.52 -7.13
C GLY A 26 -8.31 7.29 -7.04
N LEU A 27 -8.64 7.83 -5.85
CA LEU A 27 -9.81 8.69 -5.65
C LEU A 27 -9.72 9.97 -6.49
N ILE A 28 -8.56 10.62 -6.50
CA ILE A 28 -8.33 11.83 -7.30
C ILE A 28 -8.54 11.54 -8.79
N TYR A 29 -7.95 10.45 -9.29
CA TYR A 29 -8.11 10.05 -10.68
C TYR A 29 -9.58 9.76 -11.02
N LEU A 30 -10.30 9.03 -10.14
CA LEU A 30 -11.72 8.73 -10.34
C LEU A 30 -12.58 10.00 -10.37
N LEU A 31 -12.38 10.91 -9.40
CA LEU A 31 -13.08 12.20 -9.33
C LEU A 31 -12.80 13.07 -10.56
N GLY A 32 -11.54 13.15 -11.00
CA GLY A 32 -11.18 13.93 -12.17
C GLY A 32 -11.67 13.34 -13.49
N HIS A 33 -11.53 12.02 -13.65
CA HIS A 33 -11.82 11.35 -14.91
C HIS A 33 -13.32 11.07 -15.11
N GLN A 34 -13.97 10.44 -14.13
CA GLN A 34 -15.38 10.04 -14.20
C GLN A 34 -16.33 11.22 -13.96
N PHE A 35 -16.10 12.01 -12.90
CA PHE A 35 -17.00 13.11 -12.53
C PHE A 35 -16.68 14.42 -13.28
N HIS A 36 -15.70 14.41 -14.20
CA HIS A 36 -15.25 15.57 -14.99
C HIS A 36 -14.76 16.78 -14.16
N ILE A 37 -14.50 16.60 -12.85
CA ILE A 37 -14.07 17.69 -11.96
C ILE A 37 -12.60 18.01 -12.28
N GLN A 38 -12.33 19.20 -12.83
CA GLN A 38 -10.96 19.70 -13.05
C GLN A 38 -10.07 18.70 -13.83
N ARG A 39 -10.63 18.04 -14.86
CA ARG A 39 -9.96 17.07 -15.76
C ARG A 39 -8.51 17.36 -16.13
N PRO A 40 -8.11 18.57 -16.57
CA PRO A 40 -6.72 18.82 -16.98
C PRO A 40 -5.70 18.71 -15.84
N THR A 41 -6.14 18.77 -14.58
CA THR A 41 -5.26 18.66 -13.41
C THR A 41 -5.48 17.36 -12.63
N LEU A 42 -6.71 16.89 -12.46
CA LEU A 42 -7.05 15.72 -11.62
C LEU A 42 -7.22 14.41 -12.41
N GLY A 43 -7.53 14.47 -13.71
CA GLY A 43 -7.75 13.32 -14.59
C GLY A 43 -6.56 12.97 -15.50
N ASN A 44 -5.41 13.61 -15.31
CA ASN A 44 -4.26 13.45 -16.19
C ASN A 44 -3.60 12.06 -16.02
N HIS A 45 -3.05 11.51 -17.11
CA HIS A 45 -2.33 10.24 -17.13
C HIS A 45 -1.17 10.19 -16.13
N SER A 46 -0.57 11.33 -15.77
CA SER A 46 0.46 11.43 -14.74
C SER A 46 -0.03 10.97 -13.35
N ILE A 47 -1.30 11.22 -13.02
CA ILE A 47 -1.89 10.78 -11.74
C ILE A 47 -2.12 9.27 -11.76
N LEU A 48 -2.53 8.71 -12.90
CA LEU A 48 -2.67 7.26 -13.06
C LEU A 48 -1.31 6.56 -12.99
N ALA A 49 -0.26 7.14 -13.60
CA ALA A 49 1.10 6.64 -13.48
C ALA A 49 1.62 6.69 -12.04
N ALA A 50 1.38 7.80 -11.33
CA ALA A 50 1.73 7.94 -9.92
C ALA A 50 0.98 6.91 -9.03
N HIS A 51 -0.30 6.66 -9.32
CA HIS A 51 -1.09 5.62 -8.66
C HIS A 51 -0.49 4.23 -8.89
N GLY A 52 -0.11 3.91 -10.14
CA GLY A 52 0.52 2.64 -10.48
C GLY A 52 1.84 2.41 -9.74
N ILE A 53 2.71 3.42 -9.66
CA ILE A 53 3.98 3.35 -8.92
C ILE A 53 3.71 3.16 -7.41
N ALA A 54 2.77 3.93 -6.85
CA ALA A 54 2.38 3.79 -5.45
C ALA A 54 1.82 2.38 -5.14
N ALA A 55 1.00 1.83 -6.05
CA ALA A 55 0.42 0.50 -5.92
C ALA A 55 1.49 -0.61 -6.00
N MET A 56 2.48 -0.48 -6.90
CA MET A 56 3.62 -1.41 -6.96
C MET A 56 4.43 -1.39 -5.66
N LEU A 57 4.77 -0.20 -5.15
CA LEU A 57 5.48 -0.06 -3.87
C LEU A 57 4.67 -0.65 -2.70
N ALA A 58 3.37 -0.38 -2.63
CA ALA A 58 2.48 -0.94 -1.61
C ALA A 58 2.44 -2.47 -1.68
N SER A 59 2.36 -3.05 -2.88
CA SER A 59 2.32 -4.49 -3.10
C SER A 59 3.61 -5.20 -2.67
N LEU A 60 4.78 -4.61 -2.99
CA LEU A 60 6.08 -5.14 -2.57
C LEU A 60 6.20 -5.15 -1.04
N VAL A 61 5.75 -4.07 -0.38
CA VAL A 61 5.83 -3.97 1.07
C VAL A 61 4.86 -4.95 1.71
N LEU A 62 3.63 -5.07 1.21
CA LEU A 62 2.66 -6.07 1.67
C LEU A 62 3.21 -7.50 1.52
N GLY A 63 3.84 -7.83 0.39
CA GLY A 63 4.49 -9.13 0.17
C GLY A 63 5.61 -9.41 1.17
N SER A 64 6.42 -8.39 1.49
CA SER A 64 7.47 -8.51 2.50
C SER A 64 6.89 -8.81 3.90
N VAL A 65 5.79 -8.16 4.26
CA VAL A 65 5.12 -8.30 5.56
C VAL A 65 4.38 -9.64 5.66
N MET A 66 3.77 -10.10 4.57
CA MET A 66 3.10 -11.39 4.48
C MET A 66 4.07 -12.54 4.81
N SER A 67 5.30 -12.47 4.29
CA SER A 67 6.33 -13.48 4.53
C SER A 67 6.70 -13.59 6.02
N PHE A 68 6.76 -12.46 6.73
CA PHE A 68 6.97 -12.45 8.18
C PHE A 68 5.79 -13.03 8.96
N HIS A 69 4.55 -12.75 8.55
CA HIS A 69 3.35 -13.32 9.18
C HIS A 69 3.24 -14.83 8.95
N ILE A 70 3.52 -15.32 7.74
CA ILE A 70 3.53 -16.76 7.43
C ILE A 70 4.60 -17.47 8.25
N LYS A 71 5.83 -16.93 8.28
CA LYS A 71 6.93 -17.50 9.08
C LYS A 71 6.60 -17.52 10.57
N ALA A 72 6.00 -16.44 11.09
CA ALA A 72 5.54 -16.39 12.47
C ALA A 72 4.41 -17.40 12.76
N GLY A 73 3.44 -17.54 11.85
CA GLY A 73 2.32 -18.48 11.97
C GLY A 73 2.77 -19.94 11.95
N ILE A 74 3.70 -20.31 11.06
CA ILE A 74 4.29 -21.67 11.05
C ILE A 74 5.04 -21.95 12.35
N LYS A 75 5.80 -20.97 12.85
CA LYS A 75 6.57 -21.11 14.11
C LYS A 75 5.66 -21.19 15.33
N SER A 76 4.55 -20.45 15.35
CA SER A 76 3.52 -20.53 16.40
C SER A 76 2.81 -21.88 16.45
N ARG A 77 2.68 -22.58 15.32
CA ARG A 77 2.06 -23.91 15.27
C ARG A 77 3.02 -25.04 15.69
N LYS A 78 4.33 -24.75 15.74
CA LYS A 78 5.39 -25.68 16.19
C LYS A 78 5.73 -25.55 17.68
N GLN A 79 5.23 -24.51 18.35
CA GLN A 79 5.28 -24.38 19.82
C GLN A 79 3.96 -24.85 20.40
#